data_AF-A0A1G0JL32-F1
#
_entry.id   AF-A0A1G0JL32-F1
#
_cell.length_a   1.000
_cell.length_b   1.000
_cell.length_c   1.000
_cell.angle_alpha   90.00
_cell.angle_beta   90.00
_cell.angle_gamma   90.00
#
_symmetry.space_group_name_H-M   'P 1'
#
loop_
_entity.id
_entity.type
_entity.pdbx_description
1 polymer ?
#
loop_
_entity_poly.entity_id
_entity_poly.type
_entity_poly.pdbx_seq_one_letter_code
_entity_poly.pdbx_strand_id
1 'polypeptide(L)'
;MKRRLIFLILLLASLPAHARMYQWTDPETGTTQLSGKPPAWYRGPESGPRVIVFEKGRVIDDTSINISDSSREELRRQALAKAVEDKEKARQMALQAEQLKLKMGAQLQEEPLEPAAGDEKIAMPDNARPAPAPEQSDVPDYKELNEDNLRALISEWEQQKTQQSKEKIGVDASSQE
;
A
#
# COMPACT_ATOMS: atom_id res chain seq x y z
N MET A 1 -9.35 7.93 -30.20
CA MET A 1 -8.51 6.85 -29.62
C MET A 1 -7.29 7.37 -28.85
N LYS A 2 -6.51 8.33 -29.35
CA LYS A 2 -5.30 8.87 -28.69
C LYS A 2 -5.51 9.36 -27.24
N ARG A 3 -6.61 10.07 -26.94
CA ARG A 3 -6.95 10.50 -25.57
C ARG A 3 -7.16 9.34 -24.58
N ARG A 4 -7.78 8.24 -25.03
CA ARG A 4 -8.01 7.05 -24.18
C ARG A 4 -6.70 6.30 -23.90
N LEU A 5 -5.78 6.29 -24.88
CA LEU A 5 -4.45 5.70 -24.73
C LEU A 5 -3.60 6.49 -23.72
N ILE A 6 -3.64 7.82 -23.78
CA ILE A 6 -2.93 8.68 -22.81
C ILE A 6 -3.48 8.47 -21.40
N PHE A 7 -4.81 8.40 -21.26
CA PHE A 7 -5.45 8.14 -19.97
C PHE A 7 -5.08 6.77 -19.40
N LEU A 8 -5.01 5.74 -20.25
CA LEU A 8 -4.58 4.41 -19.87
C LEU A 8 -3.11 4.40 -19.42
N ILE A 9 -2.21 5.08 -20.13
CA ILE A 9 -0.79 5.19 -19.76
C ILE A 9 -0.63 5.91 -18.40
N LEU A 10 -1.37 6.99 -18.18
CA LEU A 10 -1.38 7.69 -16.88
C LEU A 10 -1.88 6.80 -15.74
N LEU A 11 -2.91 5.98 -16.00
CA LEU A 11 -3.44 5.04 -15.02
C LEU A 11 -2.43 3.91 -14.70
N LEU A 12 -1.70 3.40 -15.69
CA LEU A 12 -0.64 2.41 -15.46
C LEU A 12 0.59 3.00 -14.74
N ALA A 13 0.83 4.31 -14.87
CA ALA A 13 1.93 4.98 -14.20
C ALA A 13 1.64 5.26 -12.70
N SER A 14 0.40 5.15 -12.23
CA SER A 14 0.02 5.43 -10.84
C SER A 14 0.30 4.27 -9.87
N LEU A 15 1.30 3.42 -10.16
CA LEU A 15 1.68 2.33 -9.27
C LEU A 15 2.06 2.90 -7.89
N PRO A 16 1.61 2.28 -6.79
CA PRO A 16 1.94 2.75 -5.46
C PRO A 16 3.46 2.67 -5.25
N ALA A 17 4.11 3.82 -5.11
CA ALA A 17 5.49 3.88 -4.70
C ALA A 17 5.58 3.42 -3.25
N HIS A 18 6.03 2.17 -3.04
CA HIS A 18 6.25 1.63 -1.72
C HIS A 18 7.53 2.23 -1.12
N ALA A 19 7.40 3.37 -0.46
CA ALA A 19 8.47 3.96 0.33
C ALA A 19 8.50 3.31 1.72
N ARG A 20 9.71 2.95 2.17
CA ARG A 20 9.97 2.57 3.56
C ARG A 20 10.54 3.78 4.28
N MET A 21 10.10 4.03 5.50
CA MET A 21 10.53 5.16 6.31
C MET A 21 10.98 4.67 7.67
N TYR A 22 12.05 5.26 8.19
CA TYR A 22 12.72 4.86 9.42
C TYR A 22 12.66 6.03 10.40
N GLN A 23 12.27 5.74 11.63
CA GLN A 23 12.25 6.69 12.73
C GLN A 23 13.12 6.16 13.85
N TRP A 24 13.99 6.98 14.43
CA TRP A 24 14.79 6.62 15.60
C TRP A 24 14.99 7.84 16.49
N THR A 25 15.34 7.60 17.75
CA THR A 25 15.77 8.66 18.65
C THR A 25 17.29 8.74 18.65
N ASP A 26 17.82 9.91 18.34
CA ASP A 26 19.24 10.20 18.44
C ASP A 26 19.64 10.21 19.92
N PRO A 27 20.57 9.34 20.36
CA PRO A 27 20.94 9.23 21.77
C PRO A 27 21.71 10.45 22.28
N GLU A 28 22.39 11.20 21.41
CA GLU A 28 23.18 12.37 21.82
C GLU A 28 22.28 13.60 22.03
N THR A 29 21.30 13.79 21.14
CA THR A 29 20.45 14.98 21.14
C THR A 29 19.06 14.73 21.76
N GLY A 30 18.66 13.47 21.92
CA GLY A 30 17.31 13.09 22.33
C GLY A 30 16.24 13.39 21.27
N THR A 31 16.63 13.84 20.08
CA THR A 31 15.68 14.22 19.03
C THR A 31 15.23 13.01 18.24
N THR A 32 13.96 13.00 17.84
CA THR A 32 13.44 11.96 16.94
C THR A 32 13.77 12.33 15.51
N GLN A 33 14.49 11.46 14.82
CA GLN A 33 14.81 11.59 13.41
C GLN A 33 13.90 10.71 12.56
N LEU A 34 13.63 11.15 11.33
CA LEU A 34 12.81 10.45 10.34
C LEU A 34 13.53 10.50 8.99
N SER A 35 13.72 9.35 8.35
CA SER A 35 14.44 9.26 7.08
C SER A 35 13.85 8.17 6.18
N GLY A 36 13.86 8.39 4.87
CA GLY A 36 13.55 7.35 3.88
C GLY A 36 14.70 6.37 3.64
N LYS A 37 15.91 6.70 4.13
CA LYS A 37 17.10 5.83 4.09
C LYS A 37 17.40 5.31 5.49
N PRO A 38 17.79 4.03 5.62
CA PRO A 38 18.18 3.50 6.93
C PRO A 38 19.43 4.23 7.45
N PRO A 39 19.53 4.45 8.78
CA PRO A 39 20.78 4.86 9.41
C PRO A 39 21.94 3.93 9.05
N ALA A 40 23.18 4.43 9.03
CA ALA A 40 24.35 3.61 8.66
C ALA A 40 24.57 2.40 9.58
N TRP A 41 24.20 2.53 10.85
CA TRP A 41 24.28 1.48 11.87
C TRP A 41 23.07 0.52 11.86
N TYR A 42 21.99 0.85 11.13
CA TYR A 42 20.79 0.02 11.10
C TYR A 42 21.08 -1.33 10.45
N ARG A 43 20.89 -2.41 11.21
CA ARG A 43 21.25 -3.80 10.86
C ARG A 43 22.76 -4.03 10.67
N GLY A 44 23.58 -3.13 11.19
CA GLY A 44 25.02 -3.36 11.35
C GLY A 44 25.33 -4.39 12.44
N PRO A 45 26.60 -4.78 12.60
CA PRO A 45 27.04 -5.66 13.68
C PRO A 45 26.91 -5.01 15.07
N GLU A 46 26.90 -3.68 15.12
CA GLU A 46 26.74 -2.91 16.36
C GLU A 46 25.27 -2.62 16.61
N SER A 47 24.85 -2.78 17.87
CA SER A 47 23.48 -2.48 18.28
C SER A 47 23.30 -0.96 18.39
N GLY A 48 22.40 -0.41 17.57
CA GLY A 48 22.05 1.01 17.60
C GLY A 48 20.74 1.30 18.37
N PRO A 49 20.34 2.58 18.40
CA PRO A 49 19.07 3.03 18.97
C PRO A 49 17.84 2.31 18.39
N ARG A 50 16.72 2.35 19.11
CA ARG A 50 15.44 1.80 18.64
C ARG A 50 15.00 2.49 17.33
N VAL A 51 14.69 1.70 16.31
CA VAL A 51 14.19 2.09 14.98
C VAL A 51 12.79 1.55 14.76
N ILE A 52 11.86 2.46 14.50
CA ILE A 52 10.52 2.16 13.99
C ILE A 52 10.53 2.29 12.48
N VAL A 53 10.01 1.28 11.79
CA VAL A 53 9.94 1.18 10.34
C VAL A 53 8.50 1.25 9.88
N PHE A 54 8.20 2.22 9.03
CA PHE A 54 6.91 2.33 8.35
C PHE A 54 7.03 1.68 6.98
N GLU A 55 6.30 0.58 6.77
CA GLU A 55 6.29 -0.16 5.51
C GLU A 55 4.89 -0.65 5.18
N LYS A 56 4.41 -0.37 3.95
CA LYS A 56 3.11 -0.86 3.45
C LYS A 56 1.93 -0.56 4.39
N GLY A 57 1.91 0.64 4.97
CA GLY A 57 0.87 1.06 5.92
C GLY A 57 0.94 0.35 7.27
N ARG A 58 2.02 -0.37 7.57
CA ARG A 58 2.27 -1.02 8.86
C ARG A 58 3.43 -0.35 9.57
N VAL A 59 3.32 -0.28 10.88
CA VAL A 59 4.39 0.16 11.78
C VAL A 59 5.07 -1.09 12.32
N ILE A 60 6.34 -1.26 12.03
CA ILE A 60 7.18 -2.37 12.45
C ILE A 60 8.22 -1.80 13.39
N ASP A 61 8.27 -2.27 14.62
CA ASP A 61 9.41 -2.01 15.49
C ASP A 61 10.54 -2.97 15.11
N ASP A 62 11.56 -2.48 14.39
CA ASP A 62 12.64 -3.32 13.85
C ASP A 62 13.79 -3.50 14.85
N THR A 63 13.63 -2.97 16.05
CA THR A 63 14.63 -3.00 17.10
C THR A 63 14.06 -3.62 18.36
N SER A 64 14.85 -4.53 18.92
CA SER A 64 14.71 -5.06 20.29
C SER A 64 13.58 -6.06 20.54
N ILE A 65 13.66 -7.22 19.86
CA ILE A 65 13.61 -8.45 20.65
C ILE A 65 15.03 -9.03 20.63
N ASN A 66 15.65 -9.10 21.81
CA ASN A 66 16.90 -9.84 21.99
C ASN A 66 16.54 -11.32 22.03
N ILE A 67 16.36 -11.90 20.85
CA ILE A 67 15.92 -13.28 20.67
C ILE A 67 17.14 -14.18 20.83
N SER A 68 17.11 -15.09 21.81
CA SER A 68 18.12 -16.15 21.94
C SER A 68 18.26 -16.92 20.63
N ASP A 69 19.45 -17.46 20.33
CA ASP A 69 19.63 -18.23 19.09
C ASP A 69 18.65 -19.42 18.98
N SER A 70 18.26 -20.02 20.11
CA SER A 70 17.19 -21.03 20.17
C SER A 70 15.84 -20.52 19.68
N SER A 71 15.42 -19.35 20.15
CA SER A 71 14.15 -18.73 19.77
C SER A 71 14.18 -18.25 18.32
N ARG A 72 15.37 -17.87 17.81
CA ARG A 72 15.57 -17.50 16.41
C ARG A 72 15.39 -18.71 15.49
N GLU A 73 15.89 -19.87 15.89
CA GLU A 73 15.72 -21.12 15.14
C GLU A 73 14.26 -21.59 15.13
N GLU A 74 13.56 -21.47 16.25
CA GLU A 74 12.13 -21.75 16.35
C GLU A 74 11.32 -20.88 15.38
N LEU A 75 11.57 -19.56 15.35
CA LEU A 75 10.90 -18.64 14.45
C LEU A 75 11.19 -18.94 12.98
N ARG A 76 12.42 -19.36 12.64
CA ARG A 76 12.74 -19.85 11.29
C ARG A 76 11.94 -21.09 10.93
N ARG A 77 11.86 -22.07 11.83
CA ARG A 77 11.09 -23.30 11.62
C ARG A 77 9.61 -22.99 11.38
N GLN A 78 9.04 -22.10 12.17
CA GLN A 78 7.64 -21.67 12.02
C GLN A 78 7.42 -20.91 10.71
N ALA A 79 8.33 -20.01 10.34
CA ALA A 79 8.25 -19.27 9.07
C ALA A 79 8.31 -20.21 7.86
N LEU A 80 9.18 -21.23 7.90
CA LEU A 80 9.28 -22.25 6.85
C LEU A 80 8.00 -23.10 6.76
N ALA A 81 7.45 -23.55 7.90
CA ALA A 81 6.21 -24.33 7.93
C ALA A 81 5.04 -23.53 7.30
N LYS A 82 4.92 -22.25 7.67
CA LYS A 82 3.90 -21.36 7.10
C LYS A 82 4.08 -21.15 5.60
N ALA A 83 5.31 -20.97 5.13
CA ALA A 83 5.60 -20.81 3.70
C ALA A 83 5.22 -22.06 2.88
N VAL A 84 5.36 -23.26 3.45
CA VAL A 84 4.91 -24.51 2.82
C VAL A 84 3.38 -24.53 2.74
N GLU A 85 2.69 -24.21 3.82
CA GLU A 85 1.22 -24.16 3.86
C GLU A 85 0.66 -23.15 2.85
N ASP A 86 1.23 -21.94 2.80
CA ASP A 86 0.81 -20.89 1.86
C ASP A 86 1.00 -21.33 0.40
N LYS A 87 2.08 -22.08 0.12
CA LYS A 87 2.33 -22.64 -1.22
C LYS A 87 1.31 -23.70 -1.60
N GLU A 88 0.89 -24.55 -0.66
CA GLU A 88 -0.15 -25.55 -0.89
C GLU A 88 -1.51 -24.90 -1.13
N LYS A 89 -1.88 -23.90 -0.32
CA LYS A 89 -3.10 -23.11 -0.54
C LYS A 89 -3.10 -22.43 -1.89
N ALA A 90 -1.98 -21.82 -2.29
CA ALA A 90 -1.84 -21.18 -3.59
C ALA A 90 -2.04 -22.19 -4.75
N ARG A 91 -1.49 -23.41 -4.62
CA ARG A 91 -1.72 -24.49 -5.60
C ARG A 91 -3.17 -24.91 -5.69
N GLN A 92 -3.84 -25.09 -4.55
CA GLN A 92 -5.26 -25.46 -4.51
C GLN A 92 -6.13 -24.38 -5.14
N MET A 93 -5.88 -23.11 -4.81
CA MET A 93 -6.57 -21.97 -5.41
C MET A 93 -6.34 -21.90 -6.92
N ALA A 94 -5.13 -22.17 -7.40
CA ALA A 94 -4.82 -22.21 -8.82
C ALA A 94 -5.62 -23.31 -9.56
N LEU A 95 -5.70 -24.52 -8.99
CA LEU A 95 -6.50 -25.61 -9.56
C LEU A 95 -8.00 -25.29 -9.57
N GLN A 96 -8.51 -24.69 -8.49
CA GLN A 96 -9.92 -24.27 -8.43
C GLN A 96 -10.22 -23.18 -9.48
N ALA A 97 -9.33 -22.21 -9.65
CA ALA A 97 -9.47 -21.17 -10.65
C ALA A 97 -9.47 -21.75 -12.08
N GLU A 98 -8.63 -22.75 -12.36
CA GLU A 98 -8.61 -23.45 -13.65
C GLU A 98 -9.92 -24.20 -13.93
N GLN A 99 -10.45 -24.93 -12.94
CA GLN A 99 -11.74 -25.61 -13.06
C GLN A 99 -12.88 -24.63 -13.32
N LEU A 100 -12.88 -23.50 -12.63
CA LEU A 100 -13.90 -22.46 -12.79
C LEU A 100 -13.80 -21.82 -14.19
N LYS A 101 -12.59 -21.58 -14.68
CA LYS A 101 -12.35 -21.10 -16.05
C LYS A 101 -12.86 -22.08 -17.11
N LEU A 102 -12.64 -23.39 -16.94
CA LEU A 102 -13.15 -24.40 -17.85
C LEU A 102 -14.69 -24.44 -17.86
N LYS A 103 -15.33 -24.36 -16.69
CA LYS A 103 -16.80 -24.30 -16.58
C LYS A 103 -17.38 -23.05 -17.25
N MET A 104 -16.76 -21.88 -17.06
CA MET A 104 -17.19 -20.65 -17.72
C MET A 104 -16.93 -20.66 -19.23
N GLY A 105 -15.82 -21.25 -19.67
CA GLY A 105 -15.48 -21.39 -21.09
C GLY A 105 -16.42 -22.34 -21.83
N ALA A 106 -16.81 -23.46 -21.21
CA ALA A 106 -17.78 -24.40 -21.78
C ALA A 106 -19.18 -23.74 -21.95
N GLN A 107 -19.55 -22.82 -21.07
CA GLN A 107 -20.82 -22.09 -21.14
C GLN A 107 -20.84 -21.01 -22.25
N LEU A 108 -19.67 -20.54 -22.68
CA LEU A 108 -19.53 -19.56 -23.77
C LEU A 108 -19.39 -20.20 -25.15
N GLN A 109 -19.21 -21.52 -25.24
CA GLN A 109 -18.95 -22.24 -26.50
C GLN A 109 -20.23 -22.83 -27.16
N GLU A 110 -21.41 -22.58 -26.58
CA GLU A 110 -22.71 -22.94 -27.20
C GLU A 110 -23.34 -21.83 -28.06
N GLU A 111 -22.75 -20.64 -28.18
CA GLU A 111 -23.15 -19.69 -29.23
C GLU A 111 -22.29 -19.87 -30.50
N PRO A 112 -22.89 -20.25 -31.66
CA PRO A 112 -22.18 -20.30 -32.92
C PRO A 112 -21.84 -18.88 -33.39
N LEU A 113 -20.56 -18.53 -33.37
CA LEU A 113 -20.05 -17.31 -33.98
C LEU A 113 -19.83 -17.52 -35.47
N GLU A 114 -20.59 -16.81 -36.30
CA GLU A 114 -20.33 -16.65 -37.73
C GLU A 114 -19.01 -15.88 -37.96
N PRO A 115 -18.23 -16.22 -39.01
CA PRO A 115 -16.97 -15.54 -39.29
C PRO A 115 -17.19 -14.28 -40.13
N ALA A 116 -17.07 -13.10 -39.53
CA ALA A 116 -16.91 -11.85 -40.27
C ALA A 116 -15.42 -11.62 -40.59
N ALA A 117 -15.07 -11.89 -41.85
CA ALA A 117 -13.83 -11.46 -42.47
C ALA A 117 -13.76 -9.93 -42.57
N GLY A 118 -12.55 -9.37 -42.39
CA GLY A 118 -12.33 -7.94 -42.55
C GLY A 118 -10.90 -7.54 -42.25
N ASP A 119 -9.99 -7.85 -43.18
CA ASP A 119 -8.69 -7.20 -43.31
C ASP A 119 -8.85 -5.69 -43.52
N GLU A 120 -8.10 -4.85 -42.80
CA GLU A 120 -7.65 -3.58 -43.39
C GLU A 120 -6.35 -3.01 -42.78
N LYS A 121 -5.33 -3.05 -43.64
CA LYS A 121 -4.08 -2.29 -43.76
C LYS A 121 -3.79 -1.16 -42.77
N ILE A 122 -2.64 -1.29 -42.11
CA ILE A 122 -1.92 -0.22 -41.42
C ILE A 122 -1.13 0.61 -42.44
N ALA A 123 -1.43 1.91 -42.53
CA ALA A 123 -0.57 2.90 -43.18
C ALA A 123 0.02 3.86 -42.13
N MET A 124 1.35 3.92 -42.04
CA MET A 124 2.07 5.05 -41.43
C MET A 124 2.16 6.19 -42.44
N PRO A 125 2.11 7.46 -41.97
CA PRO A 125 3.31 8.31 -42.00
C PRO A 125 3.46 9.10 -40.68
N ASP A 126 4.66 9.23 -40.11
CA ASP A 126 5.74 10.16 -40.47
C ASP A 126 5.35 11.65 -40.35
N ASN A 127 5.75 12.29 -39.24
CA ASN A 127 6.50 13.55 -39.26
C ASN A 127 6.80 14.06 -37.85
N ALA A 128 8.08 14.35 -37.63
CA ALA A 128 8.59 15.13 -36.52
C ALA A 128 8.23 16.61 -36.68
N ARG A 129 7.73 17.24 -35.62
CA ARG A 129 7.84 18.70 -35.41
C ARG A 129 7.83 19.00 -33.91
N PRO A 130 8.86 19.67 -33.35
CA PRO A 130 8.86 20.10 -31.97
C PRO A 130 8.34 21.54 -31.87
N ALA A 131 7.32 21.77 -31.04
CA ALA A 131 6.96 23.07 -30.44
C ALA A 131 5.72 22.90 -29.54
N PRO A 132 5.40 23.87 -28.67
CA PRO A 132 6.19 24.50 -27.61
C PRO A 132 5.55 24.21 -26.24
N ALA A 133 6.20 24.59 -25.15
CA ALA A 133 5.64 24.48 -23.81
C ALA A 133 4.35 25.33 -23.65
N PRO A 134 3.25 24.78 -23.10
CA PRO A 134 2.23 25.54 -22.40
C PRO A 134 2.46 25.36 -20.89
N GLU A 135 2.86 26.42 -20.19
CA GLU A 135 1.95 27.36 -19.53
C GLU A 135 1.18 26.75 -18.35
N GLN A 136 1.41 27.41 -17.22
CA GLN A 136 0.87 27.20 -15.90
C GLN A 136 -0.64 26.94 -15.93
N SER A 137 -1.08 25.93 -15.19
CA SER A 137 -2.48 25.78 -14.79
C SER A 137 -2.55 25.68 -13.27
N ASP A 138 -3.04 26.77 -12.68
CA ASP A 138 -3.97 26.88 -11.56
C ASP A 138 -3.80 25.89 -10.40
N VAL A 139 -2.92 26.27 -9.47
CA VAL A 139 -2.97 25.78 -8.09
C VAL A 139 -4.13 26.51 -7.39
N PRO A 140 -5.07 25.82 -6.72
CA PRO A 140 -6.12 26.47 -5.96
C PRO A 140 -5.52 27.29 -4.81
N ASP A 141 -5.98 28.54 -4.71
CA ASP A 141 -5.58 29.54 -3.72
C ASP A 141 -5.95 29.07 -2.31
N TYR A 142 -4.95 28.73 -1.50
CA TYR A 142 -5.08 28.23 -0.12
C TYR A 142 -5.23 29.36 0.92
N LYS A 143 -5.73 30.53 0.50
CA LYS A 143 -5.75 31.74 1.33
C LYS A 143 -6.81 31.83 2.43
N GLU A 144 -7.71 30.86 2.60
CA GLU A 144 -8.78 30.97 3.61
C GLU A 144 -8.96 29.75 4.52
N LEU A 145 -7.88 29.02 4.81
CA LEU A 145 -7.87 28.11 5.96
C LEU A 145 -7.22 28.82 7.15
N ASN A 146 -8.01 29.66 7.83
CA ASN A 146 -7.60 30.28 9.10
C ASN A 146 -7.28 29.19 10.14
N GLU A 147 -6.21 29.38 10.90
CA GLU A 147 -5.75 28.45 11.94
C GLU A 147 -6.84 28.11 12.97
N ASP A 148 -7.75 29.04 13.21
CA ASP A 148 -8.89 28.85 14.11
C ASP A 148 -9.89 27.81 13.59
N ASN A 149 -10.10 27.72 12.28
CA ASN A 149 -10.96 26.70 11.68
C ASN A 149 -10.33 25.30 11.82
N LEU A 150 -9.01 25.19 11.69
CA LEU A 150 -8.30 23.92 11.88
C LEU A 150 -8.35 23.48 13.34
N ARG A 151 -8.20 24.42 14.30
CA ARG A 151 -8.31 24.12 15.73
C ARG A 151 -9.72 23.68 16.12
N ALA A 152 -10.76 24.33 15.58
CA ALA A 152 -12.15 23.94 15.80
C ALA A 152 -12.39 22.50 15.31
N LEU A 153 -11.95 22.18 14.09
CA LEU A 153 -12.12 20.86 13.49
C LEU A 153 -11.39 19.74 14.27
N ILE A 154 -10.19 20.03 14.79
CA ILE A 154 -9.45 19.10 15.65
C ILE A 154 -10.19 18.88 16.97
N SER A 155 -10.71 19.94 17.59
CA SER A 155 -11.42 19.84 18.87
C SER A 155 -12.74 19.04 18.77
N GLU A 156 -13.49 19.21 17.69
CA GLU A 156 -14.71 18.43 17.43
C GLU A 156 -14.39 16.94 17.27
N TRP A 157 -13.31 16.63 16.54
CA TRP A 157 -12.87 15.26 16.33
C TRP A 157 -12.42 14.58 17.64
N GLU A 158 -11.69 15.29 18.50
CA GLU A 158 -11.26 14.77 19.81
C GLU A 158 -12.44 14.50 20.75
N GLN A 159 -13.45 15.37 20.75
CA GLN A 159 -14.68 15.16 21.52
C GLN A 159 -15.44 13.92 21.04
N GLN A 160 -15.57 13.75 19.72
CA GLN A 160 -16.23 12.59 19.13
C GLN A 160 -15.52 11.28 19.50
N LYS A 161 -14.17 11.27 19.49
CA LYS A 161 -13.39 10.12 19.93
C LYS A 161 -13.55 9.81 21.42
N THR A 162 -13.60 10.84 22.24
CA THR A 162 -13.80 10.69 23.69
C THR A 162 -15.18 10.11 23.99
N GLN A 163 -16.22 10.55 23.29
CA GLN A 163 -17.57 9.99 23.43
C GLN A 163 -17.63 8.53 22.99
N GLN A 164 -17.07 8.19 21.82
CA GLN A 164 -17.00 6.79 21.34
C GLN A 164 -16.26 5.86 22.32
N SER A 165 -15.22 6.36 22.98
CA SER A 165 -14.50 5.59 24.01
C SER A 165 -15.37 5.37 25.24
N LYS A 166 -16.06 6.41 25.72
CA LYS A 166 -16.97 6.30 26.87
C LYS A 166 -18.15 5.38 26.60
N GLU A 167 -18.74 5.42 25.40
CA GLU A 167 -19.80 4.49 25.01
C GLU A 167 -19.31 3.04 25.02
N LYS A 168 -18.15 2.77 24.44
CA LYS A 168 -17.58 1.42 24.43
C LYS A 168 -17.24 0.89 25.82
N ILE A 169 -16.76 1.75 26.72
CA ILE A 169 -16.43 1.38 28.10
C ILE A 169 -17.71 1.25 28.97
N GLY A 170 -18.72 2.07 28.71
CA GLY A 170 -20.00 2.06 29.44
C GLY A 170 -20.90 0.87 29.11
N VAL A 171 -20.85 0.35 27.88
CA VAL A 171 -21.63 -0.83 27.47
C VAL A 171 -21.17 -2.12 28.16
N ASP A 172 -19.90 -2.20 28.58
CA ASP A 172 -19.38 -3.36 29.31
C ASP A 172 -19.75 -3.36 30.81
N ALA A 173 -20.13 -2.21 31.38
CA ALA A 173 -20.46 -2.09 32.80
C ALA A 173 -21.95 -2.37 33.12
N SER A 174 -22.84 -2.37 32.12
CA SER A 174 -24.29 -2.55 32.32
C SER A 174 -24.82 -3.93 31.89
N SER A 175 -23.95 -4.88 31.55
CA SER A 175 -24.34 -6.26 31.16
C SER A 175 -24.10 -7.30 32.26
N GLN A 176 -23.94 -6.87 33.51
CA GLN A 176 -23.86 -7.74 34.70
C GLN A 176 -24.77 -7.23 35.82
N GLU A 177 -26.07 -7.15 35.57
CA GLU A 177 -27.11 -7.31 36.60
C GLU A 177 -28.26 -8.17 36.06
#